data_AF-A0A8H6Y1X6-F1
#
_entry.id   AF-A0A8H6Y1X6-F1
#
_cell.length_a   1.000
_cell.length_b   1.000
_cell.length_c   1.000
_cell.angle_alpha   90.00
_cell.angle_beta   90.00
_cell.angle_gamma   90.00
#
_symmetry.space_group_name_H-M   'P 1'
#
loop_
_entity.id
_entity.type
_entity.pdbx_description
1 polymer ?
#
loop_
_entity_poly.entity_id
_entity_poly.type
_entity_poly.pdbx_seq_one_letter_code
_entity_poly.pdbx_strand_id
1 'polypeptide(L)'
;MSTPILFYDIASTLPTQAWSPNTWKTRPLVADTHLILRASRTRPSGSNMRKSKLGAKRSERPQRGKKPDGSPNWTLPMIHDLSTGAIVADSTKIAAYLDATYPDMPRLMPPGTFGLFRSFESAVLPALNRTLYQYGIPGTDGIFSPPNQVALRRKREA
;
A
#
# COMPACT_ATOMS: atom_id res chain seq x y z
N MET A 1 27.52 -1.59 0.35
CA MET A 1 26.45 -2.23 1.16
C MET A 1 25.18 -1.42 0.92
N SER A 2 24.20 -1.95 0.20
CA SER A 2 22.93 -1.24 -0.06
C SER A 2 22.09 -1.19 1.21
N THR A 3 21.63 0.00 1.61
CA THR A 3 20.82 0.17 2.82
C THR A 3 19.38 -0.32 2.57
N PRO A 4 18.71 -0.95 3.55
CA PRO A 4 17.38 -1.52 3.34
C PRO A 4 16.26 -0.56 2.93
N ILE A 5 15.41 -0.93 1.96
CA ILE A 5 14.08 -0.30 1.79
C ILE A 5 13.07 -1.11 2.59
N LEU A 6 12.41 -0.52 3.59
CA LEU A 6 11.37 -1.13 4.43
C LEU A 6 9.96 -1.04 3.80
N PHE A 7 9.40 -2.14 3.31
CA PHE A 7 8.04 -2.26 2.78
C PHE A 7 7.05 -2.71 3.85
N TYR A 8 5.95 -1.96 3.93
CA TYR A 8 4.84 -2.23 4.83
C TYR A 8 3.67 -2.86 4.07
N ASP A 9 3.40 -4.13 4.35
CA ASP A 9 2.30 -4.92 3.79
C ASP A 9 1.22 -5.22 4.85
N ILE A 10 0.08 -5.76 4.42
CA ILE A 10 -1.02 -6.20 5.29
C ILE A 10 -0.80 -7.66 5.68
N ALA A 11 -0.65 -7.91 6.98
CA ALA A 11 -0.49 -9.26 7.51
C ALA A 11 -1.72 -10.15 7.25
N SER A 12 -1.46 -11.42 6.95
CA SER A 12 -2.46 -12.48 6.78
C SER A 12 -2.06 -13.76 7.49
N THR A 13 -3.01 -14.68 7.63
CA THR A 13 -2.82 -16.05 8.10
C THR A 13 -2.27 -16.98 7.01
N LEU A 14 -2.31 -16.55 5.73
CA LEU A 14 -1.74 -17.31 4.62
C LEU A 14 -0.23 -17.53 4.76
N PRO A 15 0.31 -18.69 4.35
CA PRO A 15 1.75 -18.99 4.41
C PRO A 15 2.62 -17.95 3.68
N THR A 16 2.14 -17.41 2.56
CA THR A 16 2.84 -16.39 1.75
C THR A 16 2.84 -15.00 2.37
N GLN A 17 1.98 -14.75 3.37
CA GLN A 17 1.73 -13.45 3.98
C GLN A 17 1.51 -12.32 2.95
N ALA A 18 0.87 -12.66 1.82
CA ALA A 18 0.75 -11.81 0.64
C ALA A 18 -0.64 -11.98 0.02
N TRP A 19 -1.45 -10.92 -0.04
CA TRP A 19 -2.80 -11.04 -0.60
C TRP A 19 -3.40 -9.73 -1.10
N SER A 20 -3.03 -8.58 -0.51
CA SER A 20 -3.73 -7.34 -0.82
C SER A 20 -3.41 -6.84 -2.24
N PRO A 21 -4.42 -6.55 -3.07
CA PRO A 21 -4.20 -6.17 -4.46
C PRO A 21 -3.46 -4.83 -4.59
N ASN A 22 -3.56 -3.96 -3.59
CA ASN A 22 -2.84 -2.68 -3.61
C ASN A 22 -1.35 -2.85 -3.29
N THR A 23 -1.03 -3.70 -2.32
CA THR A 23 0.35 -3.94 -1.90
C THR A 23 1.09 -4.81 -2.92
N TRP A 24 0.39 -5.72 -3.58
CA TRP A 24 0.90 -6.49 -4.72
C TRP A 24 1.34 -5.65 -5.92
N LYS A 25 0.88 -4.40 -6.08
CA LYS A 25 1.42 -3.51 -7.13
C LYS A 25 2.86 -3.11 -6.87
N THR A 26 3.24 -3.00 -5.60
CA THR A 26 4.57 -2.54 -5.17
C THR A 26 5.48 -3.69 -4.77
N ARG A 27 4.92 -4.83 -4.34
CA ARG A 27 5.69 -5.97 -3.87
C ARG A 27 6.68 -6.54 -4.90
N PRO A 28 6.32 -6.75 -6.19
CA PRO A 28 7.27 -7.18 -7.22
C PRO A 28 8.36 -6.14 -7.48
N LEU A 29 7.99 -4.86 -7.46
CA LEU A 29 8.89 -3.74 -7.73
C LEU A 29 10.02 -3.64 -6.69
N VAL A 30 9.73 -4.04 -5.45
CA VAL A 30 10.70 -4.06 -4.36
C VAL A 30 11.34 -5.46 -4.19
N ALA A 31 10.85 -6.48 -4.90
CA ALA A 31 11.43 -7.82 -4.88
C ALA A 31 12.66 -7.94 -5.79
N ASP A 32 12.65 -7.23 -6.93
CA ASP A 32 13.77 -7.22 -7.89
C ASP A 32 14.92 -6.28 -7.45
N THR A 33 14.63 -5.25 -6.65
CA THR A 33 15.65 -4.60 -5.82
C THR A 33 16.10 -5.57 -4.75
N HIS A 34 17.40 -5.85 -4.61
CA HIS A 34 17.95 -6.69 -3.54
C HIS A 34 17.54 -6.21 -2.14
N LEU A 35 16.34 -6.53 -1.63
CA LEU A 35 15.94 -6.23 -0.27
C LEU A 35 14.62 -6.88 0.15
N ILE A 36 14.78 -8.03 0.80
CA ILE A 36 13.72 -8.84 1.42
C ILE A 36 13.06 -8.05 2.54
N LEU A 37 11.72 -8.07 2.56
CA LEU A 37 10.94 -7.29 3.50
C LEU A 37 10.11 -8.03 4.53
N ARG A 38 10.41 -7.69 5.78
CA ARG A 38 9.81 -8.22 7.00
C ARG A 38 8.72 -7.27 7.47
N ALA A 39 7.47 -7.67 7.28
CA ALA A 39 6.31 -6.97 7.80
C ALA A 39 6.35 -6.95 9.34
N SER A 40 6.49 -5.76 9.94
CA SER A 40 6.23 -5.62 11.38
C SER A 40 4.72 -5.69 11.62
N ARG A 41 4.31 -6.69 12.43
CA ARG A 41 2.97 -6.88 13.00
C ARG A 41 2.30 -5.55 13.30
N THR A 42 1.32 -5.14 12.51
CA THR A 42 0.40 -4.08 12.94
C THR A 42 -1.04 -4.41 12.57
N ARG A 43 -1.69 -5.04 13.56
CA ARG A 43 -3.09 -4.86 13.98
C ARG A 43 -3.88 -3.82 13.16
N PRO A 44 -5.05 -4.15 12.58
CA PRO A 44 -5.89 -3.25 11.79
C PRO A 44 -6.46 -2.06 12.56
N SER A 45 -6.33 -2.05 13.89
CA SER A 45 -6.69 -0.88 14.72
C SER A 45 -5.49 0.01 15.08
N GLY A 46 -4.25 -0.41 14.81
CA GLY A 46 -3.00 0.28 15.23
C GLY A 46 -2.23 0.99 14.10
N SER A 47 -2.71 0.90 12.86
CA SER A 47 -2.05 1.45 11.67
C SER A 47 -1.91 2.98 11.70
N ASN A 48 -2.78 3.68 12.43
CA ASN A 48 -2.76 5.15 12.53
C ASN A 48 -1.64 5.67 13.45
N MET A 49 -1.17 4.87 14.42
CA MET A 49 -0.31 5.36 15.51
C MET A 49 1.19 5.17 15.25
N ARG A 50 1.59 4.22 14.40
CA ARG A 50 2.99 4.11 13.94
C ARG A 50 3.32 5.03 12.76
N LYS A 51 2.34 5.33 11.90
CA LYS A 51 2.57 6.12 10.67
C LYS A 51 2.72 7.62 10.91
N SER A 52 2.06 8.17 11.94
CA SER A 52 2.27 9.56 12.37
C SER A 52 3.64 9.74 13.04
N LYS A 53 4.12 8.74 13.80
CA LYS A 53 5.45 8.76 14.45
C LYS A 53 6.62 8.63 13.46
N LEU A 54 6.40 8.02 12.29
CA LEU A 54 7.42 7.87 11.26
C LEU A 54 7.46 9.05 10.26
N GLY A 55 6.59 10.06 10.34
CA GLY A 55 6.67 11.22 9.42
C GLY A 55 6.28 10.92 7.96
N ALA A 56 5.59 9.82 7.68
CA ALA A 56 5.14 9.44 6.34
C ALA A 56 4.24 10.51 5.72
N LYS A 57 4.57 10.99 4.50
CA LYS A 57 3.72 11.94 3.77
C LYS A 57 2.42 11.26 3.33
N ARG A 58 1.31 12.00 3.47
CA ARG A 58 -0.08 11.55 3.32
C ARG A 58 -0.36 11.06 1.89
N SER A 59 -1.33 10.14 1.74
CA SER A 59 -1.96 9.93 0.44
C SER A 59 -2.89 11.12 0.15
N GLU A 60 -2.53 11.96 -0.80
CA GLU A 60 -3.24 13.20 -1.17
C GLU A 60 -4.44 12.96 -2.10
N ARG A 61 -5.02 11.75 -2.12
CA ARG A 61 -6.21 11.49 -2.93
C ARG A 61 -7.43 12.19 -2.31
N PRO A 62 -8.14 13.09 -3.02
CA PRO A 62 -9.27 13.84 -2.45
C PRO A 62 -10.39 12.95 -1.88
N GLN A 63 -10.65 11.79 -2.49
CA GLN A 63 -11.68 10.83 -2.03
C GLN A 63 -11.20 9.85 -0.95
N ARG A 64 -9.89 9.77 -0.66
CA ARG A 64 -9.30 8.80 0.28
C ARG A 64 -8.36 9.41 1.30
N GLY A 65 -8.10 10.71 1.26
CA GLY A 65 -7.20 11.40 2.17
C GLY A 65 -7.83 11.67 3.54
N LYS A 66 -9.16 11.70 3.62
CA LYS A 66 -9.93 11.88 4.85
C LYS A 66 -11.04 10.84 4.94
N LYS A 67 -11.26 10.31 6.14
CA LYS A 67 -12.47 9.54 6.48
C LYS A 67 -13.69 10.48 6.56
N PRO A 68 -14.92 9.97 6.66
CA PRO A 68 -16.11 10.80 6.86
C PRO A 68 -16.00 11.75 8.07
N ASP A 69 -15.23 11.38 9.09
CA ASP A 69 -14.95 12.19 10.29
C ASP A 69 -13.86 13.27 10.09
N GLY A 70 -13.34 13.44 8.88
CA GLY A 70 -12.26 14.38 8.56
C GLY A 70 -10.85 13.93 8.96
N SER A 71 -10.71 12.81 9.68
CA SER A 71 -9.41 12.26 10.09
C SER A 71 -8.65 11.65 8.90
N PRO A 72 -7.30 11.70 8.92
CA PRO A 72 -6.50 11.16 7.82
C PRO A 72 -6.72 9.65 7.66
N ASN A 73 -6.95 9.23 6.42
CA ASN A 73 -7.14 7.83 6.10
C ASN A 73 -5.82 7.24 5.58
N TRP A 74 -5.21 6.41 6.42
CA TRP A 74 -3.90 5.81 6.16
C TRP A 74 -4.04 4.51 5.40
N THR A 75 -3.42 4.44 4.22
CA THR A 75 -3.43 3.26 3.36
C THR A 75 -2.06 2.59 3.29
N LEU A 76 -2.04 1.37 2.76
CA LEU A 76 -0.84 0.65 2.30
C LEU A 76 -1.02 0.38 0.79
N PRO A 77 0.05 0.22 0.01
CA PRO A 77 1.46 0.08 0.41
C PRO A 77 2.13 1.37 0.89
N MET A 78 3.22 1.19 1.65
CA MET A 78 4.15 2.23 2.08
C MET A 78 5.57 1.65 2.11
N ILE A 79 6.57 2.46 1.78
CA ILE A 79 7.99 2.14 1.94
C ILE A 79 8.69 3.15 2.84
N HIS A 80 9.75 2.71 3.51
CA HIS A 80 10.74 3.55 4.18
C HIS A 80 12.12 3.18 3.68
N ASP A 81 12.67 4.00 2.82
CA ASP A 81 14.01 3.82 2.29
C ASP A 81 15.04 4.28 3.31
N LEU A 82 15.83 3.37 3.86
CA LEU A 82 16.87 3.70 4.85
C LEU A 82 18.10 4.35 4.21
N SER A 83 18.27 4.26 2.90
CA SER A 83 19.40 4.91 2.20
C SER A 83 19.22 6.42 2.11
N THR A 84 17.98 6.87 1.91
CA THR A 84 17.62 8.30 1.80
C THR A 84 16.87 8.83 3.03
N GLY A 85 16.36 7.95 3.89
CA GLY A 85 15.42 8.28 4.96
C GLY A 85 14.00 8.57 4.46
N ALA A 86 13.71 8.39 3.17
CA ALA A 86 12.44 8.76 2.57
C ALA A 86 11.33 7.77 2.95
N ILE A 87 10.15 8.32 3.28
CA ILE A 87 8.97 7.52 3.60
C ILE A 87 7.84 7.88 2.65
N VAL A 88 7.47 6.92 1.81
CA VAL A 88 6.58 7.12 0.67
C VAL A 88 5.41 6.16 0.77
N ALA A 89 4.19 6.71 0.76
CA ALA A 89 2.94 5.96 0.67
C ALA A 89 2.25 6.25 -0.67
N ASP A 90 1.32 5.37 -1.08
CA ASP A 90 0.66 5.32 -2.40
C ASP A 90 1.49 4.59 -3.46
N SER A 91 0.97 3.46 -3.99
CA SER A 91 1.69 2.60 -4.93
C SER A 91 2.23 3.35 -6.14
N THR A 92 1.50 4.35 -6.63
CA THR A 92 1.86 5.12 -7.82
C THR A 92 2.96 6.14 -7.50
N LYS A 93 2.95 6.74 -6.30
CA LYS A 93 4.06 7.59 -5.82
C LYS A 93 5.30 6.77 -5.52
N ILE A 94 5.14 5.55 -4.99
CA ILE A 94 6.25 4.66 -4.70
C ILE A 94 6.99 4.29 -5.98
N ALA A 95 6.27 3.90 -7.04
CA ALA A 95 6.91 3.59 -8.33
C ALA A 95 7.68 4.80 -8.89
N ALA A 96 7.08 5.99 -8.89
CA ALA A 96 7.76 7.22 -9.33
C ALA A 96 8.99 7.57 -8.47
N TYR A 97 8.93 7.31 -7.16
CA TYR A 97 10.07 7.47 -6.26
C TYR A 97 11.21 6.51 -6.60
N LEU A 98 10.89 5.23 -6.83
CA LEU A 98 11.89 4.21 -7.16
C LEU A 98 12.57 4.54 -8.51
N ASP A 99 11.81 4.94 -9.53
CA ASP A 99 12.37 5.34 -10.84
C ASP A 99 13.31 6.55 -10.72
N ALA A 100 12.99 7.50 -9.85
CA ALA A 100 13.80 8.70 -9.65
C ALA A 100 15.05 8.45 -8.80
N THR A 101 14.95 7.55 -7.82
CA THR A 101 16.02 7.29 -6.83
C THR A 101 17.02 6.25 -7.32
N TYR A 102 16.55 5.30 -8.13
CA TYR A 102 17.35 4.17 -8.60
C TYR A 102 17.29 4.06 -10.13
N PRO A 103 17.98 4.96 -10.87
CA PRO A 103 17.89 5.02 -12.32
C PRO A 103 18.50 3.80 -13.03
N ASP A 104 19.33 3.02 -12.32
CA ASP A 104 19.97 1.80 -12.84
C ASP A 104 19.00 0.60 -12.92
N MET A 105 17.80 0.74 -12.35
CA MET A 105 16.76 -0.29 -12.42
C MET A 105 15.90 -0.19 -13.67
N PRO A 106 15.27 -1.31 -14.09
CA PRO A 106 14.22 -1.26 -15.09
C PRO A 106 13.14 -0.24 -14.72
N ARG A 107 12.90 0.71 -15.61
CA ARG A 107 11.93 1.78 -15.37
C ARG A 107 10.51 1.23 -15.29
N LEU A 108 9.79 1.67 -14.27
CA LEU A 108 8.42 1.29 -13.99
C LEU A 108 7.43 2.24 -14.66
N MET A 109 7.77 3.52 -14.72
CA MET A 109 7.01 4.58 -15.36
C MET A 109 7.91 5.34 -16.33
N PRO A 110 7.60 5.32 -17.64
CA PRO A 110 8.29 6.16 -18.59
C PRO A 110 8.15 7.65 -18.22
N PRO A 111 9.16 8.51 -18.51
CA PRO A 111 9.09 9.94 -18.23
C PRO A 111 7.83 10.59 -18.79
N GLY A 112 7.24 11.52 -18.02
CA GLY A 112 6.03 12.23 -18.43
C GLY A 112 4.73 11.41 -18.32
N THR A 113 4.78 10.12 -17.98
CA THR A 113 3.57 9.26 -17.92
C THR A 113 2.87 9.25 -16.56
N PHE A 114 3.42 9.89 -15.52
CA PHE A 114 2.83 9.88 -14.17
C PHE A 114 1.36 10.31 -14.16
N GLY A 115 1.01 11.35 -14.92
CA GLY A 115 -0.37 11.81 -15.07
C GLY A 115 -1.29 10.76 -15.70
N LEU A 116 -0.78 10.01 -16.69
CA LEU A 116 -1.52 8.92 -17.34
C LEU A 116 -1.79 7.77 -16.36
N PHE A 117 -0.78 7.31 -15.63
CA PHE A 117 -0.97 6.29 -14.58
C PHE A 117 -1.97 6.75 -13.51
N ARG A 118 -1.93 8.02 -13.11
CA ARG A 118 -2.90 8.59 -12.17
C ARG A 118 -4.32 8.63 -12.72
N SER A 119 -4.49 9.04 -13.97
CA SER A 119 -5.79 9.10 -14.63
C SER A 119 -6.38 7.70 -14.83
N PHE A 120 -5.57 6.74 -15.30
CA PHE A 120 -5.93 5.33 -15.42
C PHE A 120 -6.34 4.76 -14.08
N GLU A 121 -5.55 4.98 -13.03
CA GLU A 121 -5.88 4.52 -11.68
C GLU A 121 -7.19 5.13 -11.16
N SER A 122 -7.47 6.40 -11.49
CA SER A 122 -8.71 7.08 -11.11
C SER A 122 -9.94 6.57 -11.88
N ALA A 123 -9.79 6.21 -13.16
CA ALA A 123 -10.89 5.72 -13.99
C ALA A 123 -11.18 4.23 -13.75
N VAL A 124 -10.13 3.42 -13.63
CA VAL A 124 -10.22 1.96 -13.63
C VAL A 124 -10.47 1.40 -12.24
N LEU A 125 -9.87 1.97 -11.18
CA LEU A 125 -10.09 1.43 -9.83
C LEU A 125 -11.55 1.47 -9.38
N PRO A 126 -12.34 2.54 -9.57
CA PRO A 126 -13.75 2.51 -9.18
C PRO A 126 -14.55 1.41 -9.89
N ALA A 127 -14.33 1.24 -11.19
CA ALA A 127 -15.00 0.23 -12.00
C ALA A 127 -14.61 -1.20 -11.57
N LEU A 128 -13.31 -1.48 -11.43
CA LEU A 128 -12.82 -2.78 -10.96
C LEU A 128 -13.27 -3.07 -9.52
N ASN A 129 -13.21 -2.08 -8.64
CA ASN A 129 -13.55 -2.24 -7.23
C ASN A 129 -15.02 -2.64 -7.04
N ARG A 130 -15.95 -2.13 -7.86
CA ARG A 130 -17.36 -2.49 -7.75
C ARG A 130 -17.57 -4.00 -7.90
N THR A 131 -17.00 -4.59 -8.96
CA THR A 131 -17.15 -6.01 -9.25
C THR A 131 -16.24 -6.88 -8.38
N LEU A 132 -14.96 -6.52 -8.27
CA LEU A 132 -13.98 -7.33 -7.53
C LEU A 132 -14.24 -7.34 -6.03
N TYR A 133 -14.72 -6.23 -5.44
CA TYR A 133 -15.00 -6.24 -4.01
C TYR A 133 -16.26 -7.01 -3.65
N GLN A 134 -17.28 -7.04 -4.52
CA GLN A 134 -18.51 -7.78 -4.25
C GLN A 134 -18.25 -9.28 -4.06
N TYR A 135 -17.35 -9.85 -4.85
CA TYR A 135 -17.02 -11.28 -4.78
C TYR A 135 -15.74 -11.58 -3.98
N GLY A 136 -14.76 -10.67 -4.01
CA GLY A 136 -13.47 -10.87 -3.37
C GLY A 136 -13.46 -10.57 -1.87
N ILE A 137 -14.22 -9.57 -1.39
CA ILE A 137 -14.18 -9.18 0.03
C ILE A 137 -14.66 -10.30 0.98
N PRO A 138 -15.76 -11.02 0.71
CA PRO A 138 -16.19 -12.12 1.59
C PRO A 138 -15.10 -13.18 1.78
N GLY A 139 -14.36 -13.51 0.71
CA GLY A 139 -13.24 -14.47 0.77
C GLY A 139 -12.02 -13.95 1.54
N THR A 140 -11.87 -12.63 1.71
CA THR A 140 -10.72 -12.06 2.45
C THR A 140 -10.85 -12.21 3.96
N ASP A 141 -12.04 -12.47 4.49
CA ASP A 141 -12.23 -12.59 5.93
C ASP A 141 -11.45 -13.78 6.52
N GLY A 142 -11.49 -14.94 5.88
CA GLY A 142 -10.73 -16.13 6.31
C GLY A 142 -9.20 -15.98 6.29
N ILE A 143 -8.68 -14.93 5.64
CA ILE A 143 -7.25 -14.63 5.48
C ILE A 143 -6.72 -13.78 6.65
N PHE A 144 -7.61 -13.18 7.45
CA PHE A 144 -7.25 -12.33 8.57
C PHE A 144 -7.21 -13.09 9.90
N SER A 145 -6.48 -12.58 10.89
CA SER A 145 -6.61 -13.06 12.27
C SER A 145 -8.00 -12.67 12.84
N PRO A 146 -8.52 -13.39 13.87
CA PRO A 146 -9.87 -13.13 14.37
C PRO A 146 -10.16 -11.67 14.77
N PRO A 147 -9.25 -10.93 15.43
CA PRO A 147 -9.48 -9.50 15.73
C PRO A 147 -9.57 -8.61 14.47
N ASN A 148 -8.92 -9.03 13.39
CA ASN A 148 -8.83 -8.28 12.14
C ASN A 148 -10.07 -8.49 11.27
N GLN A 149 -10.65 -9.69 11.33
CA GLN A 149 -11.94 -10.03 10.72
C GLN A 149 -13.05 -9.12 11.22
N VAL A 150 -13.20 -9.00 12.55
CA VAL A 150 -14.23 -8.13 13.17
C VAL A 150 -14.10 -6.68 12.70
N ALA A 151 -12.87 -6.14 12.62
CA ALA A 151 -12.63 -4.79 12.16
C ALA A 151 -12.92 -4.61 10.65
N LEU A 152 -12.64 -5.62 9.83
CA LEU A 152 -12.94 -5.61 8.40
C LEU A 152 -14.45 -5.62 8.16
N ARG A 153 -15.17 -6.57 8.76
CA ARG A 153 -16.62 -6.72 8.62
C ARG A 153 -17.36 -5.46 9.02
N ARG A 154 -17.05 -4.90 10.20
CA ARG A 154 -17.60 -3.61 10.67
C ARG A 154 -17.42 -2.45 9.68
N LYS A 155 -16.35 -2.46 8.88
CA LYS A 155 -16.06 -1.39 7.91
C LYS A 155 -16.69 -1.64 6.54
N ARG A 156 -17.06 -2.88 6.22
CA ARG A 156 -17.47 -3.30 4.88
C ARG A 156 -18.93 -3.72 4.78
N GLU A 157 -19.54 -4.11 5.90
CA GLU A 157 -20.93 -4.57 6.01
C GLU A 157 -21.86 -3.51 6.63
N ALA A 158 -21.30 -2.43 7.18
CA ALA A 158 -22.04 -1.24 7.62
C ALA A 158 -22.17 -0.24 6.47
#